data_AF-A0A7C4DB28-F1
#
_entry.id   AF-A0A7C4DB28-F1
#
_cell.length_a   1.000
_cell.length_b   1.000
_cell.length_c   1.000
_cell.angle_alpha   90.00
_cell.angle_beta   90.00
_cell.angle_gamma   90.00
#
_symmetry.space_group_name_H-M   'P 1'
#
loop_
_entity.id
_entity.type
_entity.pdbx_description
1 polymer ?
#
loop_
_entity_poly.entity_id
_entity_poly.type
_entity_poly.pdbx_seq_one_letter_code
_entity_poly.pdbx_strand_id
1 'polypeptide(L)'
;MKRKKSGKPGLINIILRNFISKPATIQYPFQQTVIEKDYRGRHYPDLNKCTGCSLCKIECPADAIEMVSIPGEYIVPRINPRRIYPVINYFRCVYCYRCVTICPVDAYITTNDHRLVSEKMINSSEYSLSTISKGGGSE
;
A
#
# COMPACT_ATOMS: atom_id res chain seq x y z
N MET A 1 21.25 45.10 -33.47
CA MET A 1 20.89 43.66 -33.42
C MET A 1 19.36 43.54 -33.46
N LYS A 2 18.78 43.18 -34.61
CA LYS A 2 17.31 43.26 -34.85
C LYS A 2 16.59 42.16 -34.06
N ARG A 3 15.81 42.53 -33.04
CA ARG A 3 14.82 41.63 -32.41
C ARG A 3 13.83 41.20 -33.51
N LYS A 4 13.91 39.94 -33.97
CA LYS A 4 12.88 39.36 -34.83
C LYS A 4 11.55 39.47 -34.07
N LYS A 5 10.65 40.34 -34.52
CA LYS A 5 9.26 40.34 -34.06
C LYS A 5 8.66 38.99 -34.48
N SER A 6 8.66 38.01 -33.57
CA SER A 6 8.06 36.70 -33.78
C SER A 6 6.53 36.86 -33.74
N GLY A 7 5.97 37.34 -34.84
CA GLY A 7 4.53 37.46 -35.06
C GLY A 7 3.89 36.08 -35.14
N LYS A 8 3.46 35.57 -33.98
CA LYS A 8 2.48 34.49 -33.69
C LYS A 8 2.00 33.60 -34.87
N PRO A 9 2.76 32.56 -35.28
CA PRO A 9 2.25 31.42 -36.06
C PRO A 9 2.32 30.08 -35.30
N GLY A 10 2.76 30.08 -34.02
CA GLY A 10 3.00 28.84 -33.28
C GLY A 10 1.73 28.14 -32.77
N LEU A 11 0.71 28.89 -32.36
CA LEU A 11 -0.44 28.32 -31.66
C LEU A 11 -1.33 27.45 -32.57
N ILE A 12 -1.64 27.94 -33.76
CA ILE A 12 -2.49 27.23 -34.73
C ILE A 12 -1.82 25.93 -35.18
N ASN A 13 -0.50 25.96 -35.43
CA ASN A 13 0.27 24.77 -35.80
C ASN A 13 0.29 23.72 -34.66
N ILE A 14 0.46 24.15 -33.41
CA ILE A 14 0.40 23.26 -32.24
C ILE A 14 -1.00 22.65 -32.06
N ILE A 15 -2.06 23.45 -32.26
CA ILE A 15 -3.45 22.97 -32.18
C ILE A 15 -3.72 21.92 -33.26
N LEU A 16 -3.36 22.19 -34.51
CA LEU A 16 -3.51 21.24 -35.62
C LEU A 16 -2.74 19.93 -35.36
N ARG A 17 -1.50 20.02 -34.88
CA ARG A 17 -0.68 18.85 -34.55
C ARG A 17 -1.30 18.01 -33.42
N ASN A 18 -1.82 18.65 -32.38
CA ASN A 18 -2.46 17.94 -31.27
C ASN A 18 -3.81 17.33 -31.67
N PHE A 19 -4.57 17.97 -32.56
CA PHE A 19 -5.88 17.45 -33.02
C PHE A 19 -5.75 16.14 -33.83
N ILE A 20 -4.67 15.98 -34.60
CA ILE A 20 -4.39 14.76 -35.37
C ILE A 20 -3.78 13.66 -34.49
N SER A 21 -3.16 14.02 -33.37
CA SER A 21 -2.51 13.07 -32.47
C SER A 21 -3.53 12.28 -31.66
N LYS A 22 -3.23 11.00 -31.37
CA LYS A 22 -4.08 10.19 -30.48
C LYS A 22 -4.10 10.78 -29.06
N PRO A 23 -5.24 10.72 -28.35
CA PRO A 23 -5.32 11.24 -26.99
C PRO A 23 -4.43 10.42 -26.04
N ALA A 24 -3.76 11.10 -25.11
CA ALA A 24 -2.98 10.46 -24.04
C ALA A 24 -3.86 9.93 -22.89
N THR A 25 -5.19 10.07 -22.99
CA THR A 25 -6.13 9.69 -21.94
C THR A 25 -6.30 8.17 -21.88
N ILE A 26 -6.34 7.64 -20.66
CA ILE A 26 -6.71 6.25 -20.38
C ILE A 26 -8.17 6.27 -19.93
N GLN A 27 -9.01 5.40 -20.51
CA GLN A 27 -10.44 5.33 -20.15
C GLN A 27 -10.65 4.58 -18.83
N TYR A 28 -10.22 5.18 -17.73
CA TYR A 28 -10.52 4.66 -16.39
C TYR A 28 -12.04 4.78 -16.11
N PRO A 29 -12.70 3.75 -15.54
CA PRO A 29 -12.17 2.50 -14.96
C PRO A 29 -12.13 1.30 -15.91
N PHE A 30 -12.62 1.42 -17.16
CA PHE A 30 -12.69 0.32 -18.13
C PHE A 30 -11.31 -0.18 -18.57
N GLN A 31 -10.35 0.74 -18.69
CA GLN A 31 -8.94 0.44 -18.94
C GLN A 31 -8.12 0.76 -17.69
N GLN A 32 -7.33 -0.21 -17.23
CA GLN A 32 -6.44 -0.02 -16.07
C GLN A 32 -5.14 0.70 -16.49
N THR A 33 -4.63 1.54 -15.59
CA THR A 33 -3.30 2.12 -15.71
C THR A 33 -2.23 1.04 -15.50
N VAL A 34 -1.13 1.11 -16.25
CA VAL A 34 0.04 0.27 -16.00
C VAL A 34 0.67 0.72 -14.67
N ILE A 35 0.78 -0.21 -13.71
CA ILE A 35 1.39 0.03 -12.41
C ILE A 35 2.74 -0.67 -12.38
N GLU A 36 3.75 0.02 -11.87
CA GLU A 36 5.09 -0.54 -11.72
C GLU A 36 5.11 -1.69 -10.70
N LYS A 37 6.05 -2.63 -10.86
CA LYS A 37 6.16 -3.79 -9.96
C LYS A 37 6.42 -3.38 -8.51
N ASP A 38 7.20 -2.32 -8.30
CA ASP A 38 7.61 -1.83 -6.98
C ASP A 38 6.67 -0.74 -6.42
N TYR A 39 5.44 -0.69 -6.90
CA TYR A 39 4.46 0.27 -6.42
C TYR A 39 4.13 0.02 -4.94
N ARG A 40 4.12 1.10 -4.15
CA ARG A 40 3.86 1.04 -2.71
C ARG A 40 2.36 1.12 -2.41
N GLY A 41 1.64 0.03 -2.64
CA GLY A 41 0.22 -0.07 -2.32
C GLY A 41 -0.06 -0.61 -0.92
N ARG A 42 -1.23 -1.25 -0.76
CA ARG A 42 -1.65 -1.93 0.46
C ARG A 42 -0.59 -2.95 0.89
N HIS A 43 -0.28 -2.96 2.18
CA HIS A 43 0.67 -3.88 2.78
C HIS A 43 0.16 -4.35 4.14
N TYR A 44 0.43 -5.61 4.47
CA TYR A 44 0.01 -6.23 5.73
C TYR A 44 1.01 -7.32 6.16
N PRO A 45 1.17 -7.58 7.45
CA PRO A 45 2.08 -8.63 7.93
C PRO A 45 1.52 -10.03 7.70
N ASP A 46 2.37 -10.94 7.24
CA ASP A 46 2.20 -12.38 7.34
C ASP A 46 2.45 -12.84 8.78
N LEU A 47 1.40 -13.30 9.44
CA LEU A 47 1.47 -13.72 10.84
C LEU A 47 2.17 -15.08 11.01
N ASN A 48 2.43 -15.83 9.93
CA ASN A 48 3.30 -17.01 9.98
C ASN A 48 4.77 -16.66 10.15
N LYS A 49 5.17 -15.45 9.74
CA LYS A 49 6.56 -14.96 9.80
C LYS A 49 6.77 -13.89 10.87
N CYS A 50 5.72 -13.13 11.21
CA CYS A 50 5.80 -12.06 12.19
C CYS A 50 6.16 -12.60 13.58
N THR A 51 7.21 -12.05 14.20
CA THR A 51 7.69 -12.42 15.54
C THR A 51 7.10 -11.57 16.66
N GLY A 52 6.34 -10.52 16.35
CA GLY A 52 5.80 -9.59 17.34
C GLY A 52 6.87 -8.68 17.98
N CYS A 53 7.97 -8.38 17.29
CA CYS A 53 9.08 -7.57 17.79
C CYS A 53 8.80 -6.05 17.94
N SER A 54 7.73 -5.55 17.32
CA SER A 54 7.28 -4.14 17.36
C SER A 54 8.22 -3.09 16.73
N LEU A 55 9.28 -3.49 16.02
CA LEU A 55 10.18 -2.54 15.33
C LEU A 55 9.45 -1.68 14.30
N CYS A 56 8.49 -2.25 13.56
CA CYS A 56 7.72 -1.50 12.58
C CYS A 56 6.85 -0.40 13.20
N LYS A 57 6.38 -0.58 14.44
CA LYS A 57 5.63 0.45 15.17
C LYS A 57 6.54 1.61 15.55
N ILE A 58 7.71 1.30 16.11
CA ILE A 58 8.71 2.30 16.53
C ILE A 58 9.15 3.15 15.33
N GLU A 59 9.33 2.51 14.18
CA GLU A 59 9.87 3.15 12.99
C GLU A 59 8.82 3.86 12.12
N CYS A 60 7.53 3.80 12.49
CA CYS A 60 6.47 4.43 11.73
C CYS A 60 6.49 5.96 11.94
N PRO A 61 6.79 6.78 10.92
CA PRO A 61 6.88 8.24 11.09
C PRO A 61 5.51 8.90 11.34
N ALA A 62 4.42 8.22 10.99
CA ALA A 62 3.05 8.73 11.11
C ALA A 62 2.27 8.10 12.29
N ASP A 63 2.94 7.29 13.11
CA ASP A 63 2.31 6.50 14.19
C ASP A 63 1.02 5.79 13.75
N ALA A 64 1.07 5.20 12.56
CA ALA A 64 -0.07 4.54 11.92
C ALA A 64 -0.22 3.07 12.32
N ILE A 65 0.68 2.54 13.16
CA ILE A 65 0.75 1.11 13.47
C ILE A 65 0.50 0.89 14.97
N GLU A 66 -0.49 0.07 15.26
CA GLU A 66 -0.80 -0.38 16.62
C GLU A 66 -0.43 -1.85 16.79
N MET A 67 0.17 -2.22 17.93
CA MET A 67 0.42 -3.62 18.24
C MET A 67 -0.80 -4.18 18.97
N VAL A 68 -1.47 -5.15 18.36
CA VAL A 68 -2.72 -5.74 18.89
C VAL A 68 -2.49 -7.22 19.18
N SER A 69 -3.18 -7.76 20.18
CA SER A 69 -3.15 -9.18 20.50
C SER A 69 -3.88 -10.01 19.43
N ILE A 70 -3.28 -11.15 19.06
CA ILE A 70 -3.90 -12.13 18.17
C ILE A 70 -5.03 -12.83 18.95
N PRO A 71 -6.27 -12.88 18.42
CA PRO A 71 -7.37 -13.53 19.11
C PRO A 71 -7.07 -15.01 19.45
N GLY A 72 -7.66 -15.51 20.53
CA GLY A 72 -7.40 -16.86 21.04
C GLY A 72 -7.74 -17.99 20.05
N GLU A 73 -8.72 -17.74 19.17
CA GLU A 73 -9.18 -18.69 18.15
C GLU A 73 -8.15 -18.98 17.04
N TYR A 74 -7.07 -18.20 16.93
CA TYR A 74 -6.05 -18.42 15.90
C TYR A 74 -4.85 -19.21 16.44
N ILE A 75 -4.35 -20.10 15.59
CA ILE A 75 -3.11 -20.84 15.84
C ILE A 75 -1.94 -19.91 15.54
N VAL A 76 -1.18 -19.57 16.58
CA VAL A 76 -0.03 -18.68 16.49
C VAL A 76 1.25 -19.51 16.38
N PRO A 77 2.14 -19.22 15.41
CA PRO A 77 3.44 -19.87 15.33
C PRO A 77 4.29 -19.66 16.59
N ARG A 78 5.13 -20.65 16.93
CA ARG A 78 6.04 -20.57 18.10
C ARG A 78 7.00 -19.38 18.05
N ILE A 79 7.28 -18.84 16.87
CA ILE A 79 8.13 -17.66 16.68
C ILE A 79 7.52 -16.37 17.25
N ASN A 80 6.22 -16.35 17.56
CA ASN A 80 5.52 -15.21 18.17
C ASN A 80 4.93 -15.59 19.55
N PRO A 81 5.78 -15.76 20.57
CA PRO A 81 5.33 -16.18 21.91
C PRO A 81 4.45 -15.12 22.58
N ARG A 82 4.59 -13.84 22.19
CA ARG A 82 3.82 -12.72 22.74
C ARG A 82 2.39 -12.66 22.20
N ARG A 83 2.08 -13.40 21.12
CA ARG A 83 0.79 -13.36 20.42
C ARG A 83 0.34 -11.93 20.09
N ILE A 84 1.25 -11.07 19.65
CA ILE A 84 0.94 -9.70 19.20
C ILE A 84 1.35 -9.50 17.75
N TYR A 85 0.65 -8.62 17.04
CA TYR A 85 0.94 -8.29 15.65
C TYR A 85 0.64 -6.82 15.32
N PRO A 86 1.29 -6.24 14.29
CA PRO A 86 1.05 -4.87 13.89
C PRO A 86 -0.22 -4.75 13.05
N VAL A 87 -1.15 -3.89 13.48
CA VAL A 87 -2.31 -3.44 12.73
C VAL A 87 -2.02 -2.06 12.15
N ILE A 88 -2.04 -1.94 10.83
CA ILE A 88 -1.81 -0.69 10.12
C ILE A 88 -3.14 0.00 9.91
N ASN A 89 -3.22 1.27 10.30
CA ASN A 89 -4.32 2.16 9.94
C ASN A 89 -4.01 2.84 8.59
N TYR A 90 -4.73 2.45 7.53
CA TYR A 90 -4.49 2.97 6.18
C TYR A 90 -4.90 4.44 5.99
N PHE A 91 -5.69 5.02 6.90
CA PHE A 91 -6.04 6.44 6.88
C PHE A 91 -4.90 7.33 7.41
N ARG A 92 -4.06 6.80 8.30
CA ARG A 92 -2.89 7.51 8.84
C ARG A 92 -1.60 7.18 8.09
N CYS A 93 -1.55 6.03 7.43
CA CYS A 93 -0.36 5.56 6.75
C CYS A 93 0.01 6.47 5.56
N VAL A 94 1.29 6.87 5.50
CA VAL A 94 1.86 7.67 4.39
C VAL A 94 2.56 6.81 3.32
N TYR A 95 2.39 5.49 3.36
CA TYR A 95 2.94 4.52 2.39
C TYR A 95 4.45 4.63 2.15
N CYS A 96 5.22 5.02 3.17
CA CYS A 96 6.68 5.15 3.07
C CYS A 96 7.43 3.82 3.04
N TYR A 97 6.78 2.72 3.42
CA TYR A 97 7.32 1.34 3.46
C TYR A 97 8.51 1.14 4.42
N ARG A 98 8.76 2.06 5.37
CA ARG A 98 9.77 1.85 6.42
C ARG A 98 9.50 0.60 7.25
N CYS A 99 8.22 0.30 7.53
CA CYS A 99 7.80 -0.93 8.20
C CYS A 99 8.19 -2.21 7.44
N VAL A 100 8.20 -2.17 6.12
CA VAL A 100 8.63 -3.28 5.25
C VAL A 100 10.14 -3.43 5.33
N THR A 101 10.88 -2.33 5.18
CA THR A 101 12.35 -2.34 5.16
C THR A 101 12.97 -2.68 6.51
N ILE A 102 12.37 -2.25 7.62
CA ILE A 102 12.92 -2.50 8.97
C ILE A 102 12.60 -3.91 9.49
N CYS A 103 11.72 -4.65 8.81
CA CYS A 103 11.29 -5.96 9.27
C CYS A 103 12.47 -6.96 9.16
N PRO A 104 12.96 -7.52 10.27
CA PRO A 104 14.15 -8.39 10.22
C PRO A 104 13.89 -9.78 9.62
N VAL A 105 12.61 -10.12 9.40
CA VAL A 105 12.15 -11.44 8.93
C VAL A 105 11.33 -11.33 7.65
N ASP A 106 11.29 -10.16 7.02
CA ASP A 106 10.52 -9.87 5.80
C ASP A 106 9.08 -10.40 5.88
N ALA A 107 8.40 -10.10 7.00
CA ALA A 107 7.04 -10.55 7.24
C ALA A 107 5.98 -9.78 6.44
N TYR A 108 6.28 -8.60 5.92
CA TYR A 108 5.28 -7.80 5.21
C TYR A 108 5.02 -8.32 3.79
N ILE A 109 3.75 -8.58 3.50
CA ILE A 109 3.25 -8.82 2.15
C ILE A 109 2.88 -7.45 1.56
N THR A 110 3.50 -7.12 0.42
CA THR A 110 3.28 -5.87 -0.31
C THR A 110 2.44 -6.14 -1.56
N THR A 111 1.47 -5.28 -1.84
CA THR A 111 0.59 -5.40 -3.01
C THR A 111 0.51 -4.08 -3.77
N ASN A 112 0.11 -4.16 -5.05
CA ASN A 112 -0.09 -2.98 -5.89
C ASN A 112 -1.51 -2.39 -5.78
N ASP A 113 -2.27 -2.82 -4.77
CA ASP A 113 -3.61 -2.32 -4.54
C ASP A 113 -3.57 -0.89 -3.98
N HIS A 114 -4.06 0.04 -4.78
CA HIS A 114 -4.15 1.47 -4.49
C HIS A 114 -5.61 1.92 -4.32
N ARG A 115 -6.60 1.04 -4.51
CA ARG A 115 -8.02 1.39 -4.52
C ARG A 115 -8.66 1.11 -3.16
N LEU A 116 -8.17 1.82 -2.15
CA LEU A 116 -8.52 1.59 -0.74
C LEU A 116 -9.67 2.46 -0.23
N VAL A 117 -10.53 2.95 -1.13
CA VAL A 117 -11.65 3.81 -0.73
C VAL A 117 -12.72 2.95 -0.06
N SER A 118 -13.10 3.29 1.17
CA SER A 118 -14.31 2.75 1.80
C SER A 118 -14.95 3.79 2.72
N GLU A 119 -16.22 3.58 3.04
CA GLU A 119 -16.97 4.42 3.98
C GLU A 119 -16.49 4.29 5.43
N LYS A 120 -15.88 3.15 5.79
CA LYS A 120 -15.42 2.84 7.15
C LYS A 120 -13.91 2.96 7.26
N MET A 121 -13.43 3.03 8.50
CA MET A 121 -11.99 2.94 8.75
C MET A 121 -11.49 1.54 8.35
N ILE A 122 -10.51 1.50 7.43
CA ILE A 122 -9.88 0.28 6.94
C ILE A 122 -8.53 0.13 7.62
N ASN A 123 -8.23 -1.08 8.05
CA ASN A 123 -6.96 -1.44 8.63
C ASN A 123 -6.44 -2.76 8.04
N SER A 124 -5.25 -3.19 8.44
CA SER A 124 -4.65 -4.44 7.97
C SER A 124 -5.14 -5.69 8.70
N SER A 125 -6.00 -5.60 9.72
CA SER A 125 -6.25 -6.74 10.63
C SER A 125 -6.87 -7.93 9.90
N GLU A 126 -7.89 -7.70 9.08
CA GLU A 126 -8.57 -8.75 8.30
C GLU A 126 -7.59 -9.53 7.42
N TYR A 127 -6.73 -8.81 6.68
CA TYR A 127 -5.72 -9.40 5.80
C TYR A 127 -4.58 -10.08 6.57
N SER A 128 -4.24 -9.57 7.75
CA SER A 128 -3.18 -10.17 8.58
C SER A 128 -3.69 -11.48 9.18
N LEU A 129 -4.89 -11.48 9.74
CA LEU A 129 -5.50 -12.66 10.36
C LEU A 129 -5.82 -13.76 9.36
N SER A 130 -6.10 -13.42 8.10
CA SER A 130 -6.31 -14.43 7.05
C SER A 130 -5.05 -15.24 6.70
N THR A 131 -3.86 -14.80 7.13
CA THR A 131 -2.62 -15.54 6.91
C THR A 131 -2.45 -16.75 7.82
N ILE A 132 -3.13 -16.79 8.97
CA ILE A 132 -3.04 -17.88 9.95
C ILE A 132 -4.34 -18.66 10.02
N SER A 133 -4.24 -19.97 10.28
CA SER A 133 -5.41 -20.82 10.45
C SER A 133 -6.14 -20.53 11.76
N LYS A 134 -7.47 -20.45 11.70
CA LYS A 134 -8.32 -20.58 12.89
C LYS A 134 -8.16 -22.00 13.43
N GLY A 135 -7.76 -22.13 14.69
CA GLY A 135 -7.87 -23.39 15.38
C GLY A 135 -9.35 -23.75 15.42
N GLY A 136 -9.73 -24.86 14.79
CA GLY A 136 -11.05 -25.41 15.01
C GLY A 136 -11.25 -25.54 16.51
N GLY A 137 -12.32 -24.95 17.04
CA GLY A 137 -12.73 -25.22 18.41
C GLY A 137 -13.00 -26.71 18.51
N SER A 138 -12.06 -27.44 19.10
CA SER A 138 -12.33 -28.73 19.68
C SER A 138 -12.51 -28.50 21.18
N GLU A 139 -13.81 -28.47 21.54
CA GLU A 139 -14.41 -28.52 22.89
C GLU A 139 -14.35 -27.24 23.74
#